data_AF-A0A9E3KDW8-F1
#
_entry.id   AF-A0A9E3KDW8-F1
#
_cell.length_a   1.000
_cell.length_b   1.000
_cell.length_c   1.000
_cell.angle_alpha   90.00
_cell.angle_beta   90.00
_cell.angle_gamma   90.00
#
_symmetry.space_group_name_H-M   'P 1'
#
loop_
_entity.id
_entity.type
_entity.pdbx_description
1 polymer ?
#
loop_
_entity_poly.entity_id
_entity_poly.type
_entity_poly.pdbx_seq_one_letter_code
_entity_poly.pdbx_strand_id
1 'polypeptide(L)'
;PLAEDPIFWIYYPDFREKLARFETFNPLNDALRMSWDDLFKSRFFSSYIVKASNALDQDIIDYTGDQMDALYESEAIKEQIFNFEHDLWEF
;
A
#
# COMPACT_ATOMS: atom_id res chain seq x y z
N PRO A 1 -19.88 -11.26 6.76
CA PRO A 1 -18.44 -10.93 6.72
C PRO A 1 -18.21 -9.57 7.36
N LEU A 2 -17.56 -9.54 8.52
CA LEU A 2 -17.14 -8.27 9.13
C LEU A 2 -16.07 -7.69 8.20
N ALA A 3 -16.39 -6.60 7.50
CA ALA A 3 -15.37 -5.83 6.82
C ALA A 3 -14.44 -5.30 7.92
N GLU A 4 -13.15 -5.62 7.85
CA GLU A 4 -12.14 -4.98 8.70
C GLU A 4 -11.98 -3.54 8.19
N ASP A 5 -12.85 -2.64 8.65
CA ASP A 5 -12.72 -1.23 8.34
C ASP A 5 -11.42 -0.71 8.99
N PRO A 6 -10.54 -0.05 8.22
CA PRO A 6 -9.29 0.48 8.76
C PRO A 6 -9.60 1.53 9.83
N ILE A 7 -8.98 1.41 11.01
CA ILE A 7 -9.23 2.31 12.14
C ILE A 7 -8.69 3.72 11.83
N PHE A 8 -7.54 3.81 11.15
CA PHE A 8 -6.92 5.08 10.76
C PHE A 8 -5.86 4.89 9.66
N TRP A 9 -5.48 6.00 9.03
CA TRP A 9 -4.35 6.10 8.10
C TRP A 9 -3.23 6.94 8.71
N ILE A 10 -1.97 6.55 8.49
CA ILE A 10 -0.79 7.33 8.89
C ILE A 10 0.06 7.61 7.67
N TYR A 11 0.53 8.85 7.54
CA TYR A 11 1.50 9.20 6.53
C TYR A 11 2.88 8.62 6.89
N TYR A 12 3.36 7.68 6.07
CA TYR A 12 4.56 6.89 6.37
C TYR A 12 5.83 7.72 6.67
N PRO A 13 6.19 8.75 5.88
CA PRO A 13 7.40 9.52 6.12
C PRO A 13 7.49 10.16 7.52
N ASP A 14 6.38 10.64 8.06
CA ASP A 14 6.34 11.30 9.38
C ASP A 14 6.52 10.30 10.53
N PHE A 15 6.11 9.04 10.33
CA PHE A 15 6.16 8.02 11.37
C PHE A 15 7.45 7.18 11.32
N ARG A 16 8.23 7.31 10.25
CA ARG A 16 9.43 6.51 9.97
C ARG A 16 10.44 6.50 11.11
N GLU A 17 10.71 7.65 11.73
CA GLU A 17 11.67 7.73 12.84
C GLU A 17 11.24 6.88 14.04
N LYS A 18 9.93 6.80 14.31
CA LYS A 18 9.40 5.96 15.38
C LYS A 18 9.54 4.49 14.99
N LEU A 19 9.17 4.12 13.76
CA LEU A 19 9.27 2.74 13.27
C LEU A 19 10.71 2.20 13.30
N ALA A 20 11.71 3.04 13.02
CA ALA A 20 13.11 2.66 13.06
C ALA A 20 13.63 2.34 14.48
N ARG A 21 12.98 2.85 15.53
CA ARG A 21 13.39 2.65 16.94
C ARG A 21 12.83 1.37 17.55
N PHE A 22 11.81 0.77 16.95
CA PHE A 22 11.17 -0.44 17.47
C PHE A 22 11.53 -1.65 16.63
N GLU A 23 11.91 -2.73 17.31
CA GLU A 23 12.22 -4.01 16.68
C GLU A 23 10.94 -4.77 16.32
N THR A 24 11.02 -5.54 15.23
CA THR A 24 9.99 -6.47 14.80
C THR A 24 10.56 -7.88 14.71
N PHE A 25 9.70 -8.87 14.92
CA PHE A 25 10.08 -10.27 14.87
C PHE A 25 10.23 -10.73 13.42
N ASN A 26 11.38 -11.31 13.07
CA ASN A 26 11.59 -11.95 11.78
C ASN A 26 11.27 -13.47 11.90
N PRO A 27 10.16 -13.96 11.33
CA PRO A 27 9.78 -15.37 11.43
C PRO A 27 10.72 -16.32 10.68
N LEU A 28 11.59 -15.80 9.80
CA LEU A 28 12.54 -16.60 9.02
C LEU A 28 13.93 -16.68 9.67
N ASN A 29 14.27 -15.75 10.57
CA ASN A 29 15.58 -15.69 11.21
C ASN A 29 15.52 -14.93 12.54
N ASP A 30 15.66 -15.64 13.65
CA ASP A 30 15.63 -15.10 15.02
C ASP A 30 16.94 -14.42 15.45
N ALA A 31 18.03 -14.63 14.71
CA ALA A 31 19.34 -14.04 14.99
C ALA A 31 19.49 -12.60 14.46
N LEU A 32 18.71 -12.23 13.42
CA LEU A 32 18.73 -10.90 12.84
C LEU A 32 17.68 -10.00 13.50
N ARG A 33 18.14 -8.93 14.14
CA ARG A 33 17.27 -7.83 14.57
C ARG A 33 16.89 -6.97 13.38
N MET A 34 15.60 -6.77 13.18
CA MET A 34 15.02 -5.92 12.13
C MET A 34 14.13 -4.87 12.78
N SER A 35 14.21 -3.62 12.35
CA SER A 35 13.25 -2.59 12.78
C SER A 35 11.97 -2.63 11.93
N TRP A 36 10.89 -1.99 12.39
CA TRP A 36 9.70 -1.85 11.56
C TRP A 36 9.96 -1.07 10.27
N ASP A 37 10.82 -0.04 10.30
CA ASP A 37 11.20 0.70 9.08
C ASP A 37 11.94 -0.19 8.07
N ASP A 38 12.80 -1.10 8.55
CA ASP A 38 13.48 -2.07 7.68
C ASP A 38 12.49 -3.00 6.99
N LEU A 39 11.50 -3.53 7.72
CA LEU A 39 10.44 -4.40 7.17
C LEU A 39 9.68 -3.70 6.03
N PHE A 40 9.31 -2.43 6.22
CA PHE A 40 8.57 -1.67 5.19
C PHE A 40 9.46 -1.35 3.98
N LYS A 41 10.71 -0.94 4.20
CA LYS A 41 11.66 -0.68 3.10
C LYS A 41 11.98 -1.92 2.30
N SER A 42 12.17 -3.06 2.95
CA SER A 42 12.47 -4.33 2.29
C SER A 42 11.23 -4.99 1.67
N ARG A 43 10.06 -4.34 1.76
CA ARG A 43 8.76 -4.86 1.32
C ARG A 43 8.46 -6.25 1.88
N PHE A 44 8.84 -6.49 3.13
CA PHE A 44 8.57 -7.77 3.80
C PHE A 44 7.16 -7.78 4.41
N PHE A 45 6.16 -7.52 3.57
CA PHE A 45 4.73 -7.48 3.90
C PHE A 45 3.89 -7.72 2.64
N SER A 46 2.64 -8.15 2.83
CA SER A 46 1.62 -8.14 1.77
C SER A 46 0.77 -6.89 1.91
N SER A 47 0.43 -6.27 0.80
CA SER A 47 -0.43 -5.08 0.75
C SER A 47 -1.31 -5.08 -0.48
N TYR A 48 -2.41 -4.36 -0.41
CA TYR A 48 -3.27 -4.04 -1.53
C TYR A 48 -3.57 -2.54 -1.52
N ILE A 49 -3.89 -1.99 -2.69
CA ILE A 49 -4.27 -0.58 -2.82
C ILE A 49 -5.76 -0.46 -2.51
N VAL A 50 -6.10 0.44 -1.59
CA VAL A 50 -7.50 0.71 -1.21
C VAL A 50 -8.11 1.90 -1.96
N LYS A 51 -7.29 2.87 -2.33
CA LYS A 51 -7.71 4.15 -2.91
C LYS A 51 -6.57 4.72 -3.75
N ALA A 52 -6.92 5.27 -4.90
CA ALA A 52 -6.02 6.01 -5.76
C ALA A 52 -6.40 7.51 -5.74
N SER A 53 -5.39 8.37 -5.80
CA SER A 53 -5.60 9.82 -5.82
C SER A 53 -6.35 10.24 -7.08
N ASN A 54 -7.39 11.05 -6.92
CA ASN A 54 -8.14 11.64 -8.02
C ASN A 54 -8.62 13.05 -7.66
N ALA A 55 -9.05 13.82 -8.66
CA ALA A 55 -9.37 15.24 -8.51
C ALA A 55 -10.51 15.55 -7.54
N LEU A 56 -11.43 14.60 -7.35
CA LEU A 56 -12.63 14.79 -6.53
C LEU A 56 -12.61 13.97 -5.23
N ASP A 57 -11.49 13.27 -4.96
CA ASP A 57 -11.31 12.33 -3.85
C ASP A 57 -12.43 11.27 -3.73
N GLN A 58 -13.04 10.91 -4.87
CA GLN A 58 -14.15 9.95 -4.93
C GLN A 58 -13.66 8.51 -4.93
N ASP A 59 -14.48 7.59 -4.42
CA ASP A 59 -14.22 6.16 -4.58
C ASP A 59 -14.55 5.74 -6.03
N ILE A 60 -13.90 4.69 -6.51
CA ILE A 60 -14.06 4.22 -7.91
C ILE A 60 -15.53 3.93 -8.23
N ILE A 61 -16.20 3.25 -7.29
CA ILE A 61 -17.61 2.87 -7.43
C ILE A 61 -18.55 4.08 -7.55
N ASP A 62 -18.18 5.23 -6.96
CA ASP A 62 -19.04 6.42 -6.93
C ASP A 62 -19.15 7.08 -8.30
N TYR A 63 -18.12 6.97 -9.15
CA TYR A 63 -18.12 7.57 -10.49
C TYR A 63 -18.34 6.55 -11.61
N THR A 64 -18.05 5.25 -11.42
CA THR A 64 -18.40 4.22 -12.41
C THR A 64 -19.85 3.80 -12.33
N GLY A 65 -20.44 3.77 -11.12
CA GLY A 65 -21.84 3.41 -10.88
C GLY A 65 -22.17 1.91 -10.99
N ASP A 66 -21.29 1.09 -11.58
CA ASP A 66 -21.41 -0.36 -11.67
C ASP A 66 -20.19 -1.08 -11.08
N GLN A 67 -20.41 -2.25 -10.47
CA GLN A 67 -19.36 -3.03 -9.81
C GLN A 67 -18.38 -3.65 -10.80
N MET A 68 -18.84 -4.08 -11.97
CA MET A 68 -17.97 -4.66 -12.99
C MET A 68 -17.06 -3.58 -13.59
N ASP A 69 -17.63 -2.42 -13.90
CA ASP A 69 -16.87 -1.28 -14.41
C ASP A 69 -15.85 -0.77 -13.36
N ALA A 70 -16.21 -0.77 -12.08
CA ALA A 70 -15.28 -0.45 -11.00
C ALA A 70 -14.09 -1.43 -10.92
N LEU A 71 -14.30 -2.71 -11.20
CA LEU A 71 -13.23 -3.71 -11.23
C LEU A 71 -12.28 -3.48 -12.41
N TYR A 72 -12.83 -3.20 -13.60
CA TYR A 72 -12.00 -2.91 -14.78
C TYR A 72 -11.18 -1.63 -14.60
N GLU A 73 -11.80 -0.58 -14.03
CA GLU A 73 -11.13 0.67 -13.71
C GLU A 73 -10.02 0.47 -12.66
N SER A 74 -10.28 -0.34 -11.63
CA SER A 74 -9.27 -0.68 -10.61
C SER A 74 -8.06 -1.40 -11.22
N GLU A 75 -8.28 -2.33 -12.15
CA GLU A 75 -7.19 -3.04 -12.82
C GLU A 75 -6.41 -2.11 -13.77
N ALA A 76 -7.10 -1.21 -14.49
CA ALA A 76 -6.47 -0.20 -15.33
C ALA A 76 -5.57 0.75 -14.51
N ILE A 77 -6.04 1.25 -13.37
CA ILE A 77 -5.24 2.09 -12.46
C ILE A 77 -4.02 1.32 -11.93
N LYS A 78 -4.21 0.05 -11.55
CA LYS A 78 -3.12 -0.80 -11.07
C LYS A 78 -2.06 -1.03 -12.14
N GLU A 79 -2.46 -1.25 -13.40
CA GLU A 79 -1.55 -1.36 -14.53
C GLU A 79 -0.78 -0.06 -14.78
N GLN A 80 -1.44 1.10 -14.70
CA GLN A 80 -0.78 2.41 -14.81
C GLN A 80 0.29 2.61 -13.73
N ILE A 81 -0.02 2.26 -12.47
CA ILE A 81 0.95 2.36 -11.36
C ILE A 81 2.13 1.42 -11.61
N PHE A 82 1.88 0.19 -12.03
CA PHE A 82 2.93 -0.78 -12.33
C PHE A 82 3.86 -0.29 -13.45
N ASN A 83 3.30 0.24 -14.54
CA ASN A 83 4.08 0.78 -15.65
C ASN A 83 4.91 1.99 -15.21
N PHE A 84 4.32 2.89 -14.41
CA PHE A 84 5.06 4.03 -13.85
C PHE A 84 6.23 3.59 -12.96
N GLU A 85 6.01 2.59 -12.08
CA GLU A 85 7.09 2.03 -11.28
C GLU A 85 8.17 1.45 -12.19
N HIS A 86 7.81 0.65 -13.21
CA HIS A 86 8.75 0.06 -14.17
C HIS A 86 9.60 1.11 -14.89
N ASP A 87 8.97 2.18 -15.39
CA ASP A 87 9.65 3.27 -16.07
C ASP A 87 10.69 3.97 -15.16
N LEU A 88 10.41 4.09 -13.86
CA LEU A 88 11.39 4.64 -12.90
C LEU A 88 12.60 3.73 -12.68
N TRP A 89 12.49 2.44 -12.96
CA TRP A 89 13.57 1.46 -12.85
C TRP A 89 14.41 1.30 -14.13
N GLU A 90 13.91 1.73 -15.31
CA GLU A 90 14.63 1.62 -16.60
C GLU A 90 15.63 2.77 -16.90
N PHE A 91 16.17 3.44 -15.87
CA PHE A 91 17.21 4.48 -15.97
C PHE A 91 18.51 4.09 -15.26
#